data_AF-A0A958EE95-F1
#
_entry.id   AF-A0A958EE95-F1
#
_cell.length_a   1.000
_cell.length_b   1.000
_cell.length_c   1.000
_cell.angle_alpha   90.00
_cell.angle_beta   90.00
_cell.angle_gamma   90.00
#
_symmetry.space_group_name_H-M   'P 1'
#
loop_
_entity.id
_entity.type
_entity.pdbx_description
1 polymer ?
#
loop_
_entity_poly.entity_id
_entity_poly.type
_entity_poly.pdbx_seq_one_letter_code
_entity_poly.pdbx_strand_id
1 'polypeptide(L)'
;VTARVKAEQEKENLIGKLKEALSEIKTLSGLIPICSSCKKIRDDQGYWNSLEVYMHEHTDASFSHSYCPECIKREFPEVYVEGKFK
;
A
#
# COMPACT_ATOMS: atom_id res chain seq x y z
N VAL A 1 -16.04 9.89 43.42
CA VAL A 1 -14.72 9.37 42.95
C VAL A 1 -14.87 8.15 42.02
N THR A 2 -15.82 7.24 42.27
CA THR A 2 -16.01 6.00 41.49
C THR A 2 -16.47 6.18 40.03
N ALA A 3 -17.38 7.13 39.76
CA ALA A 3 -17.87 7.35 38.39
C ALA A 3 -16.80 7.87 37.42
N ARG A 4 -15.89 8.72 37.92
CA ARG A 4 -14.81 9.31 37.12
C ARG A 4 -13.76 8.27 36.73
N VAL A 5 -13.36 7.43 37.69
CA VAL A 5 -12.42 6.32 37.45
C VAL A 5 -13.01 5.32 36.44
N LYS A 6 -14.31 5.03 36.52
CA LYS A 6 -14.98 4.11 35.60
C LYS A 6 -15.02 4.65 34.15
N ALA A 7 -15.29 5.95 33.99
CA ALA A 7 -15.28 6.60 32.68
C ALA A 7 -13.86 6.67 32.05
N GLU A 8 -12.83 6.90 32.86
CA GLU A 8 -11.44 6.91 32.39
C GLU A 8 -11.01 5.52 31.88
N GLN A 9 -11.36 4.46 32.61
CA GLN A 9 -11.07 3.08 32.22
C GLN A 9 -11.78 2.66 30.92
N GLU A 10 -13.02 3.11 30.75
CA GLU A 10 -13.82 2.81 29.56
C GLU A 10 -13.27 3.54 28.33
N LYS A 11 -12.82 4.79 28.50
CA LYS A 11 -12.09 5.54 27.49
C LYS A 11 -10.78 4.85 27.08
N GLU A 12 -9.98 4.38 28.03
CA GLU A 12 -8.74 3.66 27.74
C GLU A 12 -8.99 2.37 26.95
N ASN A 13 -10.00 1.60 27.33
CA ASN A 13 -10.41 0.40 26.59
C ASN A 13 -10.86 0.71 25.16
N LEU A 14 -11.64 1.78 24.96
CA LEU A 14 -12.07 2.21 23.63
C LEU A 14 -10.89 2.69 22.77
N ILE A 15 -9.93 3.41 23.36
CA ILE A 15 -8.68 3.81 22.68
C ILE A 15 -7.87 2.57 22.27
N GLY A 16 -7.79 1.55 23.13
CA GLY A 16 -7.13 0.29 22.82
C GLY A 16 -7.76 -0.41 21.61
N LYS A 17 -9.09 -0.59 21.63
CA LYS A 17 -9.85 -1.20 20.53
C LYS A 17 -9.74 -0.42 19.22
N LEU A 18 -9.75 0.91 19.29
CA LEU A 18 -9.54 1.77 18.11
C LEU A 18 -8.15 1.59 17.53
N LYS A 19 -7.11 1.52 18.37
CA LYS A 19 -5.74 1.28 17.91
C LYS A 19 -5.58 -0.11 17.27
N GLU A 20 -6.19 -1.14 17.86
CA GLU A 20 -6.22 -2.49 17.31
C GLU A 20 -6.88 -2.52 15.94
N ALA A 21 -8.10 -1.99 15.83
CA ALA A 21 -8.83 -1.92 14.56
C ALA A 21 -8.08 -1.12 13.48
N LEU A 22 -7.42 -0.03 13.86
CA LEU A 22 -6.58 0.75 12.94
C LEU A 22 -5.33 -0.01 12.47
N SER A 23 -4.75 -0.86 13.33
CA SER A 23 -3.57 -1.66 12.98
C SER A 23 -3.88 -2.78 11.99
N GLU A 24 -5.12 -3.26 11.93
CA GLU A 24 -5.55 -4.31 11.01
C GLU A 24 -5.94 -3.80 9.60
N ILE A 25 -6.08 -2.48 9.39
CA ILE A 25 -6.73 -1.92 8.19
C ILE A 25 -5.78 -1.67 6.99
N LYS A 26 -4.47 -1.97 7.05
CA LYS A 26 -3.53 -1.59 5.97
C LYS A 26 -2.62 -2.70 5.46
N THR A 27 -3.08 -3.95 5.55
CA THR A 27 -2.33 -5.09 5.03
C THR A 27 -3.08 -5.70 3.86
N LEU A 28 -2.45 -5.63 2.68
CA LEU A 28 -2.80 -6.41 1.50
C LEU A 28 -2.77 -7.89 1.88
N SER A 29 -3.92 -8.44 2.26
CA SER A 29 -4.04 -9.83 2.71
C SER A 29 -5.12 -10.53 1.88
N GLY A 30 -4.84 -11.77 1.46
CA GLY A 30 -5.73 -12.55 0.61
C GLY A 30 -5.36 -12.54 -0.88
N LEU A 31 -6.30 -13.01 -1.71
CA LEU A 31 -6.14 -13.14 -3.16
C LEU A 31 -6.53 -11.83 -3.84
N ILE A 32 -5.57 -11.22 -4.55
CA ILE A 32 -5.82 -10.00 -5.33
C ILE A 32 -6.24 -10.40 -6.75
N PRO A 33 -7.48 -10.10 -7.17
CA PRO A 33 -7.94 -10.42 -8.51
C PRO A 33 -7.26 -9.49 -9.53
N ILE A 34 -6.40 -10.05 -10.38
CA ILE A 34 -5.70 -9.32 -11.44
C ILE A 34 -6.18 -9.74 -12.83
N CYS A 35 -6.20 -8.80 -13.78
CA CYS A 35 -6.45 -9.13 -15.17
C CYS A 35 -5.22 -9.83 -15.77
N SER A 36 -5.40 -11.05 -16.29
CA SER A 36 -4.30 -11.82 -16.88
C SER A 36 -3.61 -11.11 -18.06
N SER A 37 -4.35 -10.28 -18.80
CA SER A 37 -3.85 -9.56 -19.99
C SER A 37 -3.16 -8.24 -19.62
N CYS A 38 -3.86 -7.31 -18.95
CA CYS A 38 -3.35 -5.96 -18.71
C CYS A 38 -2.84 -5.71 -17.29
N LYS A 39 -2.91 -6.70 -16.39
CA LYS A 39 -2.43 -6.66 -15.00
C LYS A 39 -3.10 -5.62 -14.08
N LYS A 40 -4.18 -4.96 -14.54
CA LYS A 40 -5.04 -4.16 -13.67
C LYS A 40 -5.61 -5.00 -12.54
N ILE A 41 -5.82 -4.38 -11.39
CA ILE A 41 -6.39 -4.99 -10.19
C ILE A 41 -7.87 -4.64 -10.12
N ARG A 42 -8.71 -5.63 -9.78
CA ARG A 42 -10.12 -5.38 -9.51
C ARG A 42 -10.31 -5.08 -8.02
N ASP A 43 -10.94 -3.95 -7.70
CA ASP A 43 -11.29 -3.61 -6.32
C ASP A 43 -12.61 -4.26 -5.86
N ASP A 44 -12.99 -4.02 -4.60
CA ASP A 44 -14.20 -4.56 -3.98
C ASP A 44 -15.49 -4.00 -4.59
N GLN A 45 -15.42 -2.86 -5.28
CA GLN A 45 -16.54 -2.27 -6.02
C GLN A 45 -16.64 -2.82 -7.46
N GLY A 46 -15.66 -3.62 -7.89
CA GLY A 46 -15.59 -4.23 -9.20
C GLY A 46 -14.91 -3.38 -10.27
N TYR A 47 -14.32 -2.23 -9.92
CA TYR A 47 -13.58 -1.40 -10.87
C TYR A 47 -12.16 -1.94 -11.10
N TRP A 48 -11.64 -1.68 -12.30
CA TRP A 48 -10.30 -2.08 -12.69
C TRP A 48 -9.32 -0.92 -12.57
N ASN A 49 -8.50 -0.94 -11.54
CA ASN A 49 -7.52 0.08 -11.22
C ASN A 49 -6.12 -0.34 -11.67
N SER A 50 -5.22 0.63 -11.89
CA SER A 50 -3.80 0.31 -12.05
C SER A 50 -3.23 -0.18 -10.71
N LEU A 51 -2.09 -0.87 -10.78
CA LEU A 51 -1.41 -1.37 -9.59
C LEU A 51 -1.07 -0.23 -8.62
N GLU A 52 -0.61 0.90 -9.14
CA GLU A 52 -0.17 2.04 -8.35
C GLU A 52 -1.32 2.64 -7.55
N VAL A 53 -2.48 2.84 -8.19
CA VAL A 53 -3.69 3.37 -7.55
C VAL A 53 -4.17 2.43 -6.45
N TYR A 54 -4.31 1.14 -6.78
CA TYR A 54 -4.78 0.15 -5.81
C TYR A 54 -3.86 0.06 -4.59
N MET A 55 -2.54 0.01 -4.81
CA MET A 55 -1.55 -0.07 -3.73
C MET A 55 -1.52 1.20 -2.88
N HIS A 56 -1.66 2.38 -3.48
CA HIS A 56 -1.74 3.64 -2.74
C HIS A 56 -2.98 3.72 -1.85
N GLU A 57 -4.10 3.16 -2.28
CA GLU A 57 -5.34 3.16 -1.50
C GLU A 57 -5.34 2.13 -0.36
N HIS A 58 -4.63 1.01 -0.53
CA HIS A 58 -4.70 -0.14 0.38
C HIS A 58 -3.45 -0.34 1.24
N THR A 59 -2.42 0.49 1.08
CA THR A 59 -1.17 0.41 1.85
C THR A 59 -0.62 1.80 2.16
N ASP A 60 0.34 1.89 3.08
CA ASP A 60 1.11 3.12 3.33
C ASP A 60 2.30 3.31 2.36
N ALA A 61 2.35 2.55 1.27
CA ALA A 61 3.44 2.62 0.31
C ALA A 61 3.27 3.79 -0.68
N SER A 62 4.39 4.41 -1.06
CA SER A 62 4.47 5.41 -2.13
C SER A 62 5.39 4.92 -3.24
N PHE A 63 5.03 5.22 -4.49
CA PHE A 63 5.83 4.85 -5.66
C PHE A 63 6.75 5.99 -6.09
N SER A 64 8.02 5.67 -6.31
CA SER A 64 8.92 6.51 -7.10
C SER A 64 8.97 5.98 -8.54
N HIS A 65 9.17 6.88 -9.49
CA HIS A 65 9.28 6.53 -10.90
C HIS A 65 10.75 6.57 -11.32
N SER A 66 11.42 5.43 -11.20
CA SER A 66 12.78 5.23 -11.69
C SER A 66 12.80 4.17 -12.78
N TYR A 67 13.80 4.24 -13.65
CA TYR A 67 14.08 3.18 -14.61
C TYR A 67 15.08 2.20 -13.99
N CYS A 68 14.81 0.90 -14.10
CA CYS A 68 15.82 -0.11 -13.80
C CYS A 68 16.95 -0.07 -14.85
N PRO A 69 18.13 -0.67 -14.57
CA PRO A 69 19.26 -0.65 -15.51
C PRO A 69 18.92 -1.19 -16.90
N GLU A 70 18.07 -2.22 -17.00
CA GLU A 70 17.65 -2.80 -18.27
C GLU A 70 16.77 -1.83 -19.07
N CYS A 71 15.83 -1.15 -18.41
CA CYS A 71 14.97 -0.17 -19.06
C CYS A 71 15.78 1.05 -19.52
N ILE A 72 16.72 1.57 -18.71
CA ILE A 72 17.60 2.66 -19.16
C ILE A 72 18.39 2.23 -20.38
N LYS A 73 19.00 1.03 -20.35
CA LYS A 73 19.78 0.51 -21.47
C LYS A 73 18.95 0.37 -22.75
N ARG A 74 17.67 0.03 -22.64
CA ARG A 74 16.77 -0.15 -23.79
C ARG A 74 16.22 1.17 -24.33
N GLU A 75 15.72 2.04 -23.46
CA GLU A 75 15.03 3.28 -23.86
C GLU A 75 16.00 4.45 -24.11
N PHE A 76 17.15 4.46 -23.41
CA PHE A 76 18.16 5.51 -23.50
C PHE A 76 19.57 4.91 -23.60
N PRO A 77 19.87 4.16 -24.69
CA PRO A 77 21.16 3.49 -24.85
C PRO A 77 22.36 4.46 -24.83
N GLU A 78 22.17 5.71 -25.26
CA GLU A 78 23.21 6.73 -25.35
C GLU A 78 23.67 7.30 -24.00
N VAL A 79 22.85 7.21 -22.95
CA VAL A 79 23.20 7.66 -21.59
C VAL A 79 23.66 6.51 -20.69
N TYR A 80 23.54 5.27 -21.15
CA TYR A 80 23.89 4.10 -20.37
C TYR A 80 25.42 3.93 -20.29
N VAL A 81 25.96 4.01 -19.07
CA VAL A 81 27.37 3.71 -18.79
C VAL A 81 27.44 2.44 -17.93
N GLU A 82 28.09 1.42 -18.48
CA GLU A 82 28.25 0.13 -17.81
C GLU A 82 28.99 0.30 -16.47
N GLY A 83 28.40 -0.22 -15.38
CA GLY A 83 28.96 -0.13 -14.03
C GLY A 83 28.56 1.08 -13.18
N LYS A 84 27.77 2.05 -13.70
CA LYS A 84 27.23 3.17 -12.89
C LYS A 84 26.00 2.84 -12.04
N PHE A 85 25.30 1.75 -12.35
CA PHE A 85 24.08 1.32 -11.67
C PHE A 85 24.36 -0.05 -11.03
N LYS A 86 24.94 -0.05 -9.83
CA LYS A 86 25.15 -1.23 -8.98
C LYS A 86 24.27 -1.14 -7.75
#